data_AF-A0A0B2RBU0-F1
#
_entry.id   AF-A0A0B2RBU0-F1
#
_cell.length_a   1.000
_cell.length_b   1.000
_cell.length_c   1.000
_cell.angle_alpha   90.00
_cell.angle_beta   90.00
_cell.angle_gamma   90.00
#
_symmetry.space_group_name_H-M   'P 1'
#
loop_
_entity.id
_entity.type
_entity.pdbx_description
1 polymer ?
#
loop_
_entity_poly.entity_id
_entity_poly.type
_entity_poly.pdbx_seq_one_letter_code
_entity_poly.pdbx_strand_id
1 'polypeptide(L)'
;MTGKAMNLSHSKTVVLIWLISAFCFFTLFQMALYNSSQTPSSTSLDSPNSNTGQRSKLYDKMGRDLDEHGAAFLKHGETSQSLSLSDIFTLKDGSVTPVLKPANPPVRANVLYLSTEFSVPIAEAVKNVFNPYFDKAIWFQNSSLYHFSMFHASHHIVPVPATKEEIEAEASSVEAVVATLCPLKIVLDRVVLTSTGVLLGCWQVTSGTDPITIRAKLKNALPHAPEKQLYDAAILHTSFARLLGPPKALSPSEQLRMSDDVQFFHDLVDRLNSQIHGFKAVVSELWYVEEYDVLALALNGRMNTRKFRLGCSKE
;
A
#
# COMPACT_ATOMS: atom_id res chain seq x y z
N MET A 1 -43.66 -5.82 67.73
CA MET A 1 -42.39 -6.27 67.10
C MET A 1 -42.81 -7.23 66.00
N THR A 2 -42.73 -6.92 64.70
CA THR A 2 -41.53 -6.75 63.87
C THR A 2 -42.00 -6.19 62.51
N GLY A 3 -41.29 -5.22 61.93
CA GLY A 3 -41.67 -4.69 60.61
C GLY A 3 -40.99 -3.38 60.27
N LYS A 4 -39.65 -3.37 60.16
CA LYS A 4 -38.94 -2.22 59.58
C LYS A 4 -37.52 -2.51 59.03
N ALA A 5 -37.07 -3.77 59.00
CA ALA A 5 -35.68 -4.08 58.63
C ALA A 5 -35.46 -4.45 57.15
N MET A 6 -36.50 -4.75 56.36
CA MET A 6 -36.33 -5.30 54.99
C MET A 6 -36.23 -4.26 53.85
N ASN A 7 -36.68 -3.02 54.03
CA ASN A 7 -36.68 -2.03 52.93
C ASN A 7 -35.38 -1.20 52.81
N LEU A 8 -34.52 -1.20 53.83
CA LEU A 8 -33.34 -0.34 53.83
C LEU A 8 -32.15 -0.95 53.05
N SER A 9 -32.05 -2.29 52.95
CA SER A 9 -30.97 -2.92 52.18
C SER A 9 -31.22 -2.81 50.68
N HIS A 10 -32.48 -2.94 50.24
CA HIS A 10 -32.84 -2.87 48.82
C HIS A 10 -32.60 -1.48 48.24
N SER A 11 -32.88 -0.42 49.01
CA SER A 11 -32.61 0.97 48.62
C SER A 11 -31.12 1.25 48.46
N LYS A 12 -30.27 0.74 49.38
CA LYS A 12 -28.81 0.89 49.30
C LYS A 12 -28.21 0.13 48.12
N THR A 13 -28.70 -1.08 47.83
CA THR A 13 -28.27 -1.86 46.66
C THR A 13 -28.66 -1.16 45.35
N VAL A 14 -29.86 -0.59 45.27
CA VAL A 14 -30.30 0.16 44.09
C VAL A 14 -29.45 1.41 43.89
N VAL A 15 -29.18 2.18 44.95
CA VAL A 15 -28.29 3.36 44.87
C VAL A 15 -26.87 2.98 44.44
N LEU A 16 -26.34 1.85 44.93
CA LEU A 16 -25.02 1.36 44.53
C LEU A 16 -24.99 0.96 43.04
N ILE A 17 -26.03 0.29 42.54
CA ILE A 17 -26.15 -0.06 41.12
C ILE A 17 -26.19 1.21 40.26
N TRP A 18 -27.00 2.21 40.64
CA TRP A 18 -27.06 3.48 39.91
C TRP A 18 -25.74 4.23 39.92
N LEU A 19 -25.00 4.22 41.03
CA LEU A 19 -23.67 4.83 41.11
C LEU A 19 -22.65 4.11 40.21
N ILE A 20 -22.66 2.78 40.19
CA ILE A 20 -21.79 2.00 39.31
C ILE A 20 -22.15 2.24 37.85
N SER A 21 -23.44 2.23 37.50
CA SER A 21 -23.90 2.50 36.13
C SER A 21 -23.54 3.93 35.68
N ALA A 22 -23.69 4.93 36.55
CA ALA A 22 -23.30 6.30 36.25
C ALA A 22 -21.77 6.44 36.08
N PHE A 23 -20.98 5.74 36.90
CA PHE A 23 -19.53 5.73 36.78
C PHE A 23 -19.05 5.02 35.50
N CYS A 24 -19.64 3.87 35.17
CA CYS A 24 -19.36 3.17 33.92
C CYS A 24 -19.77 4.00 32.69
N PHE A 25 -20.93 4.66 32.73
CA PHE A 25 -21.34 5.56 31.66
C PHE A 25 -20.38 6.75 31.53
N PHE A 26 -20.00 7.39 32.64
CA PHE A 26 -19.07 8.51 32.62
C PHE A 26 -17.70 8.11 32.09
N THR A 27 -17.16 6.97 32.50
CA THR A 27 -15.85 6.48 32.02
C THR A 27 -15.88 6.10 30.55
N LEU A 28 -16.93 5.40 30.08
CA LEU A 28 -17.11 5.09 28.67
C LEU A 28 -17.35 6.33 27.82
N PHE A 29 -18.11 7.30 28.33
CA PHE A 29 -18.34 8.58 27.66
C PHE A 29 -17.07 9.43 27.59
N GLN A 30 -16.26 9.46 28.65
CA GLN A 30 -14.95 10.14 28.63
C GLN A 30 -13.96 9.44 27.68
N MET A 31 -13.95 8.11 27.62
CA MET A 31 -13.17 7.38 26.62
C MET A 31 -13.66 7.67 25.20
N ALA A 32 -14.97 7.77 24.98
CA ALA A 32 -15.53 8.15 23.69
C ALA A 32 -15.19 9.60 23.32
N LEU A 33 -15.23 10.54 24.27
CA LEU A 33 -14.83 11.93 24.06
C LEU A 33 -13.32 12.06 23.81
N TYR A 34 -12.48 11.31 24.53
CA TYR A 34 -11.03 11.28 24.31
C TYR A 34 -10.69 10.70 22.93
N ASN A 35 -11.37 9.63 22.52
CA ASN A 35 -11.21 9.07 21.17
C ASN A 35 -11.81 9.98 20.08
N SER A 36 -12.88 10.71 20.39
CA SER A 36 -13.49 11.66 19.45
C SER A 36 -12.69 12.95 19.33
N SER A 37 -11.97 13.38 20.38
CA SER A 37 -11.06 14.53 20.36
C SER A 37 -9.69 14.21 19.76
N GLN A 38 -9.45 12.95 19.36
CA GLN A 38 -8.48 12.61 18.31
C GLN A 38 -9.04 12.85 16.88
N THR A 39 -9.92 13.84 16.71
CA THR A 39 -10.06 14.50 15.42
C THR A 39 -8.85 15.44 15.27
N PRO A 40 -8.01 15.32 14.23
CA PRO A 40 -6.93 16.27 14.05
C PRO A 40 -7.55 17.63 13.71
N SER A 41 -7.54 18.53 14.70
CA SER A 41 -7.73 19.95 14.46
C SER A 41 -6.66 20.41 13.47
N SER A 42 -7.12 20.84 12.31
CA SER A 42 -6.35 21.49 11.25
C SER A 42 -5.52 22.65 11.82
N THR A 43 -4.21 22.45 11.93
CA THR A 43 -3.08 23.40 11.88
C THR A 43 -1.92 22.87 12.73
N SER A 44 -1.26 21.82 12.27
CA SER A 44 0.13 21.60 12.64
C SER A 44 0.94 21.49 11.37
N LEU A 45 2.01 22.28 11.27
CA LEU A 45 3.10 21.94 10.37
C LEU A 45 3.50 20.50 10.68
N ASP A 46 3.15 19.57 9.78
CA ASP A 46 3.44 18.15 9.93
C ASP A 46 4.95 18.00 10.07
N SER A 47 5.41 17.69 11.29
CA SER A 47 6.83 17.42 11.47
C SER A 47 7.15 16.16 10.64
N PRO A 48 8.23 16.14 9.85
CA PRO A 48 8.65 14.96 9.09
C PRO A 48 8.73 13.66 9.91
N ASN A 49 8.89 13.80 11.24
CA ASN A 49 8.95 12.68 12.19
C ASN A 49 7.60 11.98 12.39
N SER A 50 6.44 12.64 12.23
CA SER A 50 5.13 11.98 12.40
C SER A 50 4.81 11.05 11.24
N ASN A 51 5.05 11.50 10.00
CA ASN A 51 4.74 10.74 8.79
C ASN A 51 5.66 9.52 8.66
N THR A 52 6.93 9.66 9.01
CA THR A 52 7.88 8.53 9.08
C THR A 52 7.41 7.47 10.08
N GLY A 53 7.00 7.88 11.28
CA GLY A 53 6.46 6.96 12.28
C GLY A 53 5.17 6.26 11.83
N GLN A 54 4.27 6.96 11.16
CA GLN A 54 3.06 6.37 10.57
C GLN A 54 3.40 5.35 9.48
N ARG A 55 4.31 5.68 8.55
CA ARG A 55 4.79 4.74 7.52
C ARG A 55 5.42 3.50 8.13
N SER A 56 6.29 3.65 9.13
CA SER A 56 6.93 2.50 9.78
C SER A 56 5.89 1.55 10.38
N LYS A 57 4.85 2.08 11.07
CA LYS A 57 3.76 1.25 11.60
C LYS A 57 3.01 0.49 10.50
N LEU A 58 2.78 1.12 9.35
CA LEU A 58 2.17 0.47 8.19
C LEU A 58 3.05 -0.66 7.65
N TYR A 59 4.36 -0.43 7.54
CA TYR A 59 5.31 -1.42 7.04
C TYR A 59 5.49 -2.58 8.01
N ASP A 60 5.52 -2.32 9.32
CA ASP A 60 5.53 -3.38 10.33
C ASP A 60 4.26 -4.23 10.26
N LYS A 61 3.09 -3.61 10.02
CA LYS A 61 1.84 -4.34 9.78
C LYS A 61 1.91 -5.20 8.52
N MET A 62 2.45 -4.68 7.43
CA MET A 62 2.63 -5.45 6.19
C MET A 62 3.63 -6.60 6.35
N GLY A 63 4.70 -6.40 7.12
CA GLY A 63 5.70 -7.42 7.40
C GLY A 63 5.14 -8.61 8.18
N ARG A 64 4.22 -8.36 9.11
CA ARG A 64 3.52 -9.42 9.86
C ARG A 64 2.43 -10.13 9.06
N ASP A 65 2.04 -9.62 7.89
CA ASP A 65 0.93 -10.20 7.11
C ASP A 65 1.19 -11.67 6.75
N LEU A 66 2.43 -12.02 6.43
CA LEU A 66 2.83 -13.38 6.14
C LEU A 66 2.81 -14.28 7.39
N ASP A 67 3.18 -13.76 8.55
CA ASP A 67 3.13 -14.49 9.82
C ASP A 67 1.68 -14.74 10.27
N GLU A 68 0.81 -13.75 10.09
CA GLU A 68 -0.58 -13.75 10.53
C GLU A 68 -1.46 -14.63 9.63
N HIS A 69 -1.20 -14.65 8.31
CA HIS A 69 -2.08 -15.29 7.32
C HIS A 69 -1.41 -16.44 6.54
N GLY A 70 -0.10 -16.65 6.72
CA GLY A 70 0.68 -17.62 5.95
C GLY A 70 0.80 -17.26 4.46
N ALA A 71 1.39 -18.17 3.69
CA ALA A 71 1.57 -18.01 2.24
C ALA A 71 0.27 -18.30 1.46
N ALA A 72 -0.76 -17.49 1.65
CA ALA A 72 -2.07 -17.65 1.01
C ALA A 72 -2.02 -17.64 -0.54
N PHE A 73 -1.01 -17.01 -1.14
CA PHE A 73 -0.75 -17.05 -2.59
C PHE A 73 -0.52 -18.47 -3.13
N LEU A 74 -0.07 -19.42 -2.30
CA LEU A 74 0.07 -20.83 -2.67
C LEU A 74 -1.29 -21.55 -2.82
N LYS A 75 -2.37 -20.95 -2.29
CA LYS A 75 -3.74 -21.46 -2.31
C LYS A 75 -4.65 -20.69 -3.26
N HIS A 76 -4.09 -19.93 -4.21
CA HIS A 76 -4.82 -19.04 -5.13
C HIS A 76 -5.58 -17.88 -4.43
N GLY A 77 -4.97 -17.22 -3.44
CA GLY A 77 -5.56 -16.10 -2.69
C GLY A 77 -5.99 -14.86 -3.50
N GLU A 78 -6.54 -13.86 -2.81
CA GLU A 78 -6.98 -12.57 -3.39
C GLU A 78 -5.85 -11.53 -3.49
N THR A 79 -6.04 -10.48 -4.27
CA THR A 79 -5.12 -9.35 -4.41
C THR A 79 -5.54 -8.17 -3.54
N SER A 80 -4.62 -7.23 -3.30
CA SER A 80 -4.87 -5.99 -2.54
C SER A 80 -5.89 -5.02 -3.17
N GLN A 81 -6.44 -5.34 -4.35
CA GLN A 81 -7.40 -4.50 -5.09
C GLN A 81 -8.74 -5.21 -5.34
N SER A 82 -9.10 -6.18 -4.49
CA SER A 82 -10.36 -6.94 -4.58
C SER A 82 -10.53 -7.76 -5.86
N LEU A 83 -9.43 -8.09 -6.54
CA LEU A 83 -9.39 -9.06 -7.65
C LEU A 83 -8.77 -10.36 -7.16
N SER A 84 -9.25 -11.52 -7.61
CA SER A 84 -8.55 -12.78 -7.30
C SER A 84 -7.21 -12.84 -8.05
N LEU A 85 -6.21 -13.58 -7.53
CA LEU A 85 -4.97 -13.78 -8.28
C LEU A 85 -5.21 -14.43 -9.66
N SER A 86 -6.21 -15.32 -9.74
CA SER A 86 -6.68 -15.92 -11.00
C SER A 86 -7.31 -14.94 -11.98
N ASP A 87 -7.78 -13.77 -11.53
CA ASP A 87 -8.32 -12.76 -12.42
C ASP A 87 -7.25 -11.98 -13.18
N ILE A 88 -6.01 -12.00 -12.68
CA ILE A 88 -4.90 -11.18 -13.17
C ILE A 88 -3.73 -12.00 -13.70
N PHE A 89 -3.61 -13.27 -13.31
CA PHE A 89 -2.59 -14.19 -13.78
C PHE A 89 -3.18 -15.57 -14.10
N THR A 90 -2.64 -16.20 -15.14
CA THR A 90 -2.81 -17.63 -15.41
C THR A 90 -1.49 -18.34 -15.21
N LEU A 91 -1.53 -19.52 -14.60
CA LEU A 91 -0.39 -20.42 -14.50
C LEU A 91 -0.59 -21.54 -15.51
N LYS A 92 0.16 -21.50 -16.62
CA LYS A 92 0.12 -22.54 -17.66
C LYS A 92 1.51 -23.16 -17.80
N ASP A 93 1.59 -24.48 -17.68
CA ASP A 93 2.85 -25.23 -17.77
C ASP A 93 3.94 -24.73 -16.79
N GLY A 94 3.51 -24.33 -15.59
CA GLY A 94 4.37 -23.74 -14.56
C GLY A 94 4.80 -22.30 -14.84
N SER A 95 4.39 -21.71 -15.97
CA SER A 95 4.68 -20.33 -16.34
C SER A 95 3.53 -19.40 -16.03
N VAL A 96 3.85 -18.31 -15.33
CA VAL A 96 2.93 -17.20 -15.10
C VAL A 96 2.80 -16.37 -16.38
N THR A 97 1.56 -16.08 -16.76
CA THR A 97 1.24 -15.08 -17.78
C THR A 97 0.18 -14.11 -17.26
N PRO A 98 0.33 -12.79 -17.47
CA PRO A 98 -0.69 -11.83 -17.06
C PRO A 98 -1.95 -11.99 -17.92
N VAL A 99 -3.11 -11.78 -17.29
CA VAL A 99 -4.41 -11.74 -17.98
C VAL A 99 -4.80 -10.29 -18.17
N LEU A 100 -4.59 -9.78 -19.38
CA LEU A 100 -4.96 -8.41 -19.73
C LEU A 100 -6.44 -8.32 -20.08
N LYS A 101 -7.23 -7.75 -19.16
CA LYS A 101 -8.65 -7.47 -19.35
C LYS A 101 -8.84 -5.98 -19.68
N PRO A 102 -9.62 -5.61 -20.70
CA PRO A 102 -9.90 -4.20 -20.99
C PRO A 102 -10.55 -3.50 -19.80
N ALA A 103 -10.09 -2.29 -19.47
CA ALA A 103 -10.72 -1.39 -18.52
C ALA A 103 -11.67 -0.45 -19.29
N ASN A 104 -12.97 -0.53 -19.02
CA ASN A 104 -13.97 0.33 -19.64
C ASN A 104 -14.97 0.86 -18.59
N PRO A 105 -14.91 2.16 -18.21
CA PRO A 105 -13.98 3.17 -18.71
C PRO A 105 -12.52 2.91 -18.27
N PRO A 106 -11.52 3.52 -18.94
CA PRO A 106 -10.12 3.41 -18.53
C PRO A 106 -9.88 3.89 -17.09
N VAL A 107 -8.96 3.21 -16.41
CA VAL A 107 -8.49 3.63 -15.07
C VAL A 107 -7.53 4.81 -15.25
N ARG A 108 -7.66 5.84 -14.42
CA ARG A 108 -6.82 7.04 -14.49
C ARG A 108 -6.09 7.24 -13.18
N ALA A 109 -4.78 7.06 -13.21
CA ALA A 109 -3.92 6.99 -12.04
C ALA A 109 -2.80 8.04 -12.08
N ASN A 110 -2.51 8.62 -10.92
CA ASN A 110 -1.35 9.46 -10.68
C ASN A 110 -0.33 8.63 -9.91
N VAL A 111 0.87 8.51 -10.46
CA VAL A 111 1.94 7.72 -9.85
C VAL A 111 3.25 8.50 -9.84
N LEU A 112 4.04 8.34 -8.78
CA LEU A 112 5.44 8.76 -8.82
C LEU A 112 6.24 7.69 -9.56
N TYR A 113 7.11 8.09 -10.49
CA TYR A 113 7.93 7.17 -11.27
C TYR A 113 9.32 6.99 -10.67
N LEU A 114 9.75 5.73 -10.51
CA LEU A 114 11.11 5.39 -10.15
C LEU A 114 11.92 5.14 -11.43
N SER A 115 12.84 6.04 -11.76
CA SER A 115 13.65 5.94 -12.97
C SER A 115 14.46 4.65 -13.04
N THR A 116 14.79 4.22 -14.26
CA THR A 116 15.59 3.02 -14.51
C THR A 116 16.98 3.07 -13.90
N GLU A 117 17.52 4.26 -13.67
CA GLU A 117 18.75 4.48 -12.90
C GLU A 117 18.67 3.81 -11.51
N PHE A 118 17.51 3.87 -10.86
CA PHE A 118 17.29 3.29 -9.53
C PHE A 118 16.57 1.94 -9.59
N SER A 119 15.62 1.74 -10.50
CA SER A 119 14.79 0.55 -10.53
C SER A 119 15.50 -0.69 -11.09
N VAL A 120 16.42 -0.53 -12.04
CA VAL A 120 17.13 -1.67 -12.65
C VAL A 120 18.02 -2.40 -11.64
N PRO A 121 18.89 -1.73 -10.86
CA PRO A 121 19.70 -2.42 -9.83
C PRO A 121 18.85 -3.18 -8.80
N ILE A 122 17.70 -2.63 -8.42
CA ILE A 122 16.77 -3.27 -7.49
C ILE A 122 16.17 -4.52 -8.13
N ALA A 123 15.68 -4.42 -9.38
CA ALA A 123 15.09 -5.54 -10.10
C ALA A 123 16.10 -6.68 -10.31
N GLU A 124 17.38 -6.36 -10.53
CA GLU A 124 18.46 -7.34 -10.61
C GLU A 124 18.68 -8.06 -9.28
N ALA A 125 18.75 -7.33 -8.17
CA ALA A 125 18.88 -7.93 -6.83
C ALA A 125 17.70 -8.86 -6.51
N VAL A 126 16.48 -8.42 -6.81
CA VAL A 126 15.25 -9.21 -6.62
C VAL A 126 15.30 -10.49 -7.46
N LYS A 127 15.66 -10.40 -8.74
CA LYS A 127 15.81 -11.57 -9.62
C LYS A 127 16.89 -12.53 -9.11
N ASN A 128 18.04 -12.03 -8.69
CA ASN A 128 19.15 -12.85 -8.21
C ASN A 128 18.79 -13.63 -6.94
N VAL A 129 17.97 -13.06 -6.06
CA VAL A 129 17.52 -13.73 -4.82
C VAL A 129 16.39 -14.71 -5.08
N PHE A 130 15.36 -14.34 -5.85
CA PHE A 130 14.14 -15.12 -5.97
C PHE A 130 14.11 -16.09 -7.17
N ASN A 131 14.68 -15.71 -8.31
CA ASN A 131 14.59 -16.52 -9.54
C ASN A 131 15.11 -17.97 -9.38
N PRO A 132 16.20 -18.24 -8.61
CA PRO A 132 16.66 -19.61 -8.40
C PRO A 132 15.61 -20.55 -7.78
N TYR A 133 14.66 -20.01 -7.02
CA TYR A 133 13.66 -20.78 -6.29
C TYR A 133 12.32 -20.86 -7.02
N PHE A 134 11.91 -19.82 -7.75
CA PHE A 134 10.57 -19.74 -8.33
C PHE A 134 10.55 -19.91 -9.86
N ASP A 135 11.66 -19.63 -10.56
CA ASP A 135 11.74 -19.70 -12.03
C ASP A 135 10.55 -19.01 -12.72
N LYS A 136 9.61 -19.77 -13.29
CA LYS A 136 8.45 -19.23 -14.00
C LYS A 136 7.20 -19.03 -13.12
N ALA A 137 7.25 -19.42 -11.84
CA ALA A 137 6.17 -19.26 -10.86
C ALA A 137 6.19 -17.90 -10.14
N ILE A 138 6.95 -16.93 -10.66
CA ILE A 138 7.07 -15.57 -10.15
C ILE A 138 6.88 -14.58 -11.30
N TRP A 139 6.10 -13.53 -11.05
CA TRP A 139 6.00 -12.37 -11.93
C TRP A 139 6.96 -11.28 -11.44
N PHE A 140 8.01 -10.99 -12.21
CA PHE A 140 8.85 -9.83 -11.94
C PHE A 140 8.21 -8.58 -12.55
N GLN A 141 7.99 -7.55 -11.73
CA GLN A 141 7.51 -6.27 -12.23
C GLN A 141 8.51 -5.70 -13.23
N ASN A 142 8.02 -5.10 -14.32
CA ASN A 142 8.86 -4.44 -15.29
C ASN A 142 9.55 -3.22 -14.66
N SER A 143 10.88 -3.23 -14.60
CA SER A 143 11.68 -2.17 -13.96
C SER A 143 11.47 -0.80 -14.60
N SER A 144 11.15 -0.74 -15.90
CA SER A 144 10.80 0.51 -16.59
C SER A 144 9.45 1.10 -16.19
N LEU A 145 8.68 0.38 -15.36
CA LEU A 145 7.37 0.78 -14.84
C LEU A 145 7.32 0.78 -13.31
N TYR A 146 8.47 0.75 -12.62
CA TYR A 146 8.48 0.87 -11.15
C TYR A 146 7.91 2.22 -10.75
N HIS A 147 6.94 2.19 -9.85
CA HIS A 147 6.18 3.37 -9.48
C HIS A 147 5.68 3.27 -8.05
N PHE A 148 5.12 4.39 -7.59
CA PHE A 148 4.42 4.51 -6.32
C PHE A 148 3.04 5.10 -6.58
N SER A 149 1.98 4.40 -6.21
CA SER A 149 0.60 4.88 -6.42
C SER A 149 0.31 6.08 -5.54
N MET A 150 -0.02 7.22 -6.15
CA MET A 150 -0.32 8.46 -5.41
C MET A 150 -1.82 8.69 -5.30
N PHE A 151 -2.53 8.85 -6.42
CA PHE A 151 -3.95 9.17 -6.39
C PHE A 151 -4.68 8.67 -7.64
N HIS A 152 -5.82 8.03 -7.49
CA HIS A 152 -6.64 7.57 -8.62
C HIS A 152 -7.74 8.59 -8.91
N ALA A 153 -7.76 9.14 -10.12
CA ALA A 153 -8.89 9.91 -10.66
C ALA A 153 -10.06 8.98 -11.04
N SER A 154 -9.78 7.70 -11.31
CA SER A 154 -10.78 6.63 -11.40
C SER A 154 -10.13 5.30 -11.00
N HIS A 155 -10.92 4.33 -10.54
CA HIS A 155 -10.44 2.95 -10.33
C HIS A 155 -11.52 1.93 -10.70
N HIS A 156 -11.15 0.68 -10.96
CA HIS A 156 -12.05 -0.36 -11.48
C HIS A 156 -13.25 -0.69 -10.57
N ILE A 157 -13.13 -0.46 -9.26
CA ILE A 157 -14.25 -0.68 -8.31
C ILE A 157 -15.32 0.42 -8.41
N VAL A 158 -14.90 1.68 -8.61
CA VAL A 158 -15.79 2.85 -8.74
C VAL A 158 -15.35 3.55 -10.03
N PRO A 159 -15.83 3.08 -11.19
CA PRO A 159 -15.45 3.66 -12.46
C PRO A 159 -15.99 5.08 -12.55
N VAL A 160 -15.12 6.00 -12.99
CA VAL A 160 -15.48 7.40 -13.27
C VAL A 160 -15.24 7.64 -14.76
N PRO A 161 -16.28 7.61 -15.61
CA PRO A 161 -16.15 7.96 -17.02
C PRO A 161 -15.64 9.40 -17.17
N ALA A 162 -14.87 9.66 -18.22
CA ALA A 162 -14.44 11.00 -18.60
C ALA A 162 -14.35 11.12 -20.11
N THR A 163 -14.72 12.28 -20.65
CA THR A 163 -14.50 12.65 -22.06
C THR A 163 -13.01 12.94 -22.30
N LYS A 164 -12.62 13.10 -23.57
CA LYS A 164 -11.24 13.48 -23.89
C LYS A 164 -10.90 14.86 -23.32
N GLU A 165 -11.84 15.78 -23.38
CA GLU A 165 -11.70 17.14 -22.86
C GLU A 165 -11.54 17.14 -21.33
N GLU A 166 -12.30 16.31 -20.63
CA GLU A 166 -12.16 16.12 -19.18
C GLU A 166 -10.81 15.50 -18.81
N ILE A 167 -10.34 14.51 -19.58
CA ILE A 167 -9.02 13.89 -19.38
C ILE A 167 -7.88 14.90 -19.56
N GLU A 168 -7.96 15.77 -20.59
CA GLU A 168 -6.97 16.84 -20.77
C GLU A 168 -7.03 17.86 -19.62
N ALA A 169 -8.23 18.23 -19.14
CA ALA A 169 -8.38 19.12 -18.00
C ALA A 169 -7.83 18.52 -16.69
N GLU A 170 -8.06 17.22 -16.45
CA GLU A 170 -7.45 16.47 -15.35
C GLU A 170 -5.92 16.51 -15.46
N ALA A 171 -5.37 16.21 -16.64
CA ALA A 171 -3.92 16.22 -16.89
C ALA A 171 -3.30 17.61 -16.65
N SER A 172 -3.90 18.68 -17.14
CA SER A 172 -3.43 20.06 -16.88
C SER A 172 -3.50 20.42 -15.40
N SER A 173 -4.53 19.98 -14.69
CA SER A 173 -4.66 20.20 -13.24
C SER A 173 -3.56 19.46 -12.46
N VAL A 174 -3.24 18.23 -12.88
CA VAL A 174 -2.13 17.44 -12.32
C VAL A 174 -0.79 18.11 -12.60
N GLU A 175 -0.55 18.60 -13.81
CA GLU A 175 0.67 19.33 -14.16
C GLU A 175 0.87 20.56 -13.27
N ALA A 176 -0.19 21.34 -13.05
CA ALA A 176 -0.15 22.49 -12.15
C ALA A 176 0.18 22.10 -10.70
N VAL A 177 -0.36 20.98 -10.20
CA VAL A 177 0.02 20.44 -8.89
C VAL A 177 1.50 20.08 -8.87
N VAL A 178 1.97 19.33 -9.88
CA VAL A 178 3.34 18.83 -9.99
C VAL A 178 4.38 19.94 -10.00
N ALA A 179 4.09 21.07 -10.64
CA ALA A 179 4.95 22.25 -10.62
C ALA A 179 5.23 22.79 -9.19
N THR A 180 4.33 22.52 -8.23
CA THR A 180 4.51 22.91 -6.81
C THR A 180 5.22 21.87 -5.96
N LEU A 181 5.49 20.67 -6.50
CA LEU A 181 6.07 19.56 -5.74
C LEU A 181 7.60 19.54 -5.88
N CYS A 182 8.27 19.25 -4.78
CA CYS A 182 9.72 19.08 -4.75
C CYS A 182 10.10 17.63 -5.04
N PRO A 183 11.18 17.38 -5.83
CA PRO A 183 11.73 16.04 -5.99
C PRO A 183 11.98 15.35 -4.65
N LEU A 184 11.59 14.08 -4.55
CA LEU A 184 11.70 13.32 -3.31
C LEU A 184 13.06 12.62 -3.26
N LYS A 185 13.78 12.78 -2.16
CA LYS A 185 14.89 11.90 -1.80
C LYS A 185 14.36 10.83 -0.88
N ILE A 186 14.45 9.58 -1.31
CA ILE A 186 13.88 8.45 -0.59
C ILE A 186 14.95 7.42 -0.27
N VAL A 187 14.67 6.62 0.74
CA VAL A 187 15.52 5.49 1.15
C VAL A 187 14.64 4.24 1.30
N LEU A 188 15.12 3.11 0.77
CA LEU A 188 14.46 1.83 0.95
C LEU A 188 14.65 1.38 2.41
N ASP A 189 13.57 1.42 3.19
CA ASP A 189 13.57 1.04 4.60
C ASP A 189 13.57 -0.47 4.76
N ARG A 190 12.72 -1.18 4.02
CA ARG A 190 12.71 -2.64 4.01
C ARG A 190 11.96 -3.19 2.81
N VAL A 191 12.20 -4.44 2.52
CA VAL A 191 11.37 -5.27 1.66
C VAL A 191 10.51 -6.16 2.55
N VAL A 192 9.24 -6.31 2.19
CA VAL A 192 8.31 -7.24 2.83
C VAL A 192 7.66 -8.13 1.78
N LEU A 193 7.30 -9.35 2.18
CA LEU A 193 6.46 -10.25 1.39
C LEU A 193 5.08 -10.34 2.05
N THR A 194 4.02 -10.05 1.30
CA THR A 194 2.65 -10.22 1.80
C THR A 194 2.17 -11.66 1.68
N SER A 195 1.15 -12.03 2.45
CA SER A 195 0.44 -13.31 2.38
C SER A 195 -0.16 -13.58 0.99
N THR A 196 -0.41 -12.53 0.21
CA THR A 196 -0.90 -12.57 -1.18
C THR A 196 0.22 -12.62 -2.22
N GLY A 197 1.47 -12.80 -1.77
CA GLY A 197 2.64 -13.07 -2.60
C GLY A 197 3.30 -11.82 -3.17
N VAL A 198 2.94 -10.61 -2.73
CA VAL A 198 3.53 -9.37 -3.25
C VAL A 198 4.82 -9.07 -2.51
N LEU A 199 5.90 -8.96 -3.28
CA LEU A 199 7.18 -8.48 -2.78
C LEU A 199 7.22 -6.95 -2.92
N LEU A 200 7.17 -6.25 -1.80
CA LEU A 200 7.03 -4.80 -1.72
C LEU A 200 8.31 -4.17 -1.19
N GLY A 201 8.86 -3.19 -1.90
CA GLY A 201 9.80 -2.25 -1.34
C GLY A 201 9.07 -1.15 -0.58
N CYS A 202 9.35 -0.99 0.70
CA CYS A 202 8.79 0.00 1.60
C CYS A 202 9.78 1.14 1.80
N TRP A 203 9.38 2.37 1.46
CA TRP A 203 10.30 3.51 1.37
C TRP A 203 10.00 4.58 2.40
N GLN A 204 11.04 5.26 2.85
CA GLN A 204 10.96 6.46 3.67
C GLN A 204 11.38 7.69 2.88
N VAL A 205 10.78 8.83 3.19
CA VAL A 205 11.12 10.12 2.59
C VAL A 205 12.12 10.82 3.50
N THR A 206 13.28 11.17 2.94
CA THR A 206 14.35 11.89 3.64
C THR A 206 14.33 13.39 3.32
N SER A 207 13.78 13.79 2.17
CA SER A 207 13.62 15.17 1.74
C SER A 207 12.64 15.27 0.56
N GLY A 208 12.08 16.45 0.30
CA GLY A 208 11.09 16.69 -0.76
C GLY A 208 9.66 16.73 -0.25
N THR A 209 8.69 16.74 -1.17
CA THR A 209 7.26 16.78 -0.78
C THR A 209 6.77 15.39 -0.39
N ASP A 210 6.25 15.24 0.83
CA ASP A 210 5.81 13.94 1.34
C ASP A 210 4.54 13.42 0.62
N PRO A 211 4.39 12.10 0.42
CA PRO A 211 3.21 11.47 -0.18
C PRO A 211 1.87 11.94 0.40
N ILE A 212 1.76 12.20 1.70
CA ILE A 212 0.52 12.72 2.29
C ILE A 212 0.14 14.05 1.63
N THR A 213 1.11 14.95 1.50
CA THR A 213 0.92 16.28 0.88
C THR A 213 0.62 16.15 -0.61
N ILE A 214 1.32 15.27 -1.33
CA ILE A 214 1.07 15.01 -2.75
C ILE A 214 -0.38 14.55 -2.95
N ARG A 215 -0.82 13.56 -2.16
CA ARG A 215 -2.18 13.02 -2.21
C ARG A 215 -3.24 14.07 -1.90
N ALA A 216 -3.01 14.90 -0.88
CA ALA A 216 -3.91 15.99 -0.54
C ALA A 216 -4.05 17.02 -1.66
N LYS A 217 -2.93 17.42 -2.28
CA LYS A 217 -2.94 18.35 -3.43
C LYS A 217 -3.66 17.75 -4.64
N LEU A 218 -3.42 16.48 -4.97
CA LEU A 218 -4.10 15.77 -6.06
C LEU A 218 -5.60 15.64 -5.80
N LYS A 219 -6.01 15.29 -4.58
CA LYS A 219 -7.42 15.22 -4.18
C LYS A 219 -8.14 16.55 -4.42
N ASN A 220 -7.51 17.67 -4.06
CA ASN A 220 -8.11 18.99 -4.25
C ASN A 220 -8.20 19.38 -5.74
N ALA A 221 -7.25 18.92 -6.56
CA ALA A 221 -7.21 19.22 -7.99
C ALA A 221 -8.11 18.31 -8.84
N LEU A 222 -8.55 17.16 -8.30
CA LEU A 222 -9.32 16.14 -9.00
C LEU A 222 -10.64 15.85 -8.26
N PRO A 223 -11.62 16.78 -8.30
CA PRO A 223 -12.82 16.70 -7.45
C PRO A 223 -13.78 15.57 -7.81
N HIS A 224 -13.69 15.01 -9.02
CA HIS A 224 -14.54 13.88 -9.47
C HIS A 224 -13.95 12.51 -9.15
N ALA A 225 -12.77 12.46 -8.54
CA ALA A 225 -12.12 11.20 -8.17
C ALA A 225 -12.93 10.43 -7.12
N PRO A 226 -12.83 9.09 -7.07
CA PRO A 226 -13.44 8.29 -6.02
C PRO A 226 -13.03 8.76 -4.62
N GLU A 227 -14.02 8.94 -3.74
CA GLU A 227 -13.80 9.44 -2.38
C GLU A 227 -12.86 8.52 -1.57
N LYS A 228 -13.03 7.21 -1.73
CA LYS A 228 -12.22 6.18 -1.07
C LYS A 228 -11.08 5.75 -1.98
N GLN A 229 -9.87 6.11 -1.60
CA GLN A 229 -8.65 5.61 -2.24
C GLN A 229 -8.26 4.22 -1.70
N LEU A 230 -7.48 3.47 -2.48
CA LEU A 230 -7.15 2.06 -2.20
C LEU A 230 -5.95 1.87 -1.26
N TYR A 231 -5.46 2.92 -0.62
CA TYR A 231 -4.26 2.89 0.21
C TYR A 231 -4.29 3.95 1.31
N ASP A 232 -3.48 3.71 2.34
CA ASP A 232 -3.22 4.69 3.41
C ASP A 232 -2.52 5.94 2.86
N ALA A 233 -2.86 7.11 3.39
CA ALA A 233 -2.31 8.39 2.92
C ALA A 233 -0.79 8.50 3.11
N ALA A 234 -0.19 7.80 4.07
CA ALA A 234 1.25 7.90 4.35
C ALA A 234 2.11 6.95 3.51
N ILE A 235 1.54 5.86 2.98
CA ILE A 235 2.30 4.77 2.37
C ILE A 235 3.15 5.22 1.18
N LEU A 236 4.37 4.70 1.08
CA LEU A 236 5.22 4.82 -0.10
C LEU A 236 5.85 3.48 -0.41
N HIS A 237 5.28 2.74 -1.36
CA HIS A 237 5.77 1.42 -1.72
C HIS A 237 5.91 1.26 -3.23
N THR A 238 6.76 0.31 -3.62
CA THR A 238 6.89 -0.18 -5.00
C THR A 238 6.72 -1.69 -5.00
N SER A 239 5.93 -2.22 -5.92
CA SER A 239 5.85 -3.67 -6.12
C SER A 239 7.03 -4.13 -6.97
N PHE A 240 7.85 -5.06 -6.46
CA PHE A 240 9.02 -5.58 -7.15
C PHE A 240 8.73 -6.87 -7.91
N ALA A 241 7.96 -7.76 -7.28
CA ALA A 241 7.57 -9.03 -7.86
C ALA A 241 6.31 -9.55 -7.19
N ARG A 242 5.71 -10.59 -7.80
CA ARG A 242 4.62 -11.35 -7.21
C ARG A 242 4.89 -12.85 -7.32
N LEU A 243 4.96 -13.51 -6.18
CA LEU A 243 4.97 -14.96 -6.06
C LEU A 243 3.58 -15.52 -6.35
N LEU A 244 3.51 -16.50 -7.24
CA LEU A 244 2.24 -17.02 -7.77
C LEU A 244 2.16 -18.55 -7.73
N GLY A 245 3.19 -19.20 -7.16
CA GLY A 245 3.24 -20.64 -6.99
C GLY A 245 4.31 -21.04 -5.98
N PRO A 246 4.39 -22.34 -5.66
CA PRO A 246 5.38 -22.86 -4.73
C PRO A 246 6.80 -22.72 -5.31
N PRO A 247 7.83 -22.61 -4.44
CA PRO A 247 9.20 -22.75 -4.88
C PRO A 247 9.42 -24.16 -5.47
N LYS A 248 10.41 -24.31 -6.36
CA LYS A 248 10.80 -25.61 -6.90
C LYS A 248 11.20 -26.55 -5.76
N ALA A 249 10.91 -27.85 -5.95
CA ALA A 249 11.34 -28.89 -5.01
C ALA A 249 12.87 -28.84 -4.86
N LEU A 250 13.30 -28.40 -3.69
CA LEU A 250 14.70 -28.33 -3.29
C LEU A 250 15.17 -29.69 -2.74
N SER A 251 16.47 -29.84 -2.46
CA SER A 251 17.07 -31.08 -1.94
C SER A 251 16.40 -31.57 -0.63
N PRO A 252 16.54 -32.84 -0.22
CA PRO A 252 15.91 -33.36 1.00
C PRO A 252 16.24 -32.56 2.29
N SER A 253 17.42 -31.95 2.37
CA SER A 253 17.82 -31.04 3.45
C SER A 253 17.10 -29.70 3.44
N GLU A 254 16.71 -29.21 2.27
CA GLU A 254 15.93 -27.99 2.08
C GLU A 254 14.43 -28.27 2.25
N GLN A 255 13.96 -29.48 1.92
CA GLN A 255 12.60 -29.94 2.22
C GLN A 255 12.32 -29.99 3.73
N LEU A 256 13.31 -30.35 4.55
CA LEU A 256 13.19 -30.33 6.01
C LEU A 256 13.14 -28.90 6.61
N ARG A 257 13.63 -27.89 5.88
CA ARG A 257 13.53 -26.46 6.23
C ARG A 257 12.21 -25.84 5.78
N MET A 258 11.57 -26.43 4.77
CA MET A 258 10.25 -26.02 4.29
C MET A 258 9.10 -26.50 5.18
N SER A 259 9.31 -27.40 6.14
CA SER A 259 8.25 -27.80 7.08
C SER A 259 7.79 -26.66 8.00
N ASP A 260 8.57 -25.57 8.08
CA ASP A 260 8.14 -24.25 8.53
C ASP A 260 7.95 -23.33 7.29
N ASP A 261 6.79 -23.45 6.62
CA ASP A 261 6.51 -22.82 5.32
C ASP A 261 6.82 -21.30 5.26
N VAL A 262 6.73 -20.59 6.38
CA VAL A 262 6.96 -19.12 6.47
C VAL A 262 8.45 -18.77 6.57
N GLN A 263 9.25 -19.57 7.30
CA GLN A 263 10.65 -19.24 7.56
C GLN A 263 11.49 -19.20 6.28
N PHE A 264 11.20 -20.07 5.32
CA PHE A 264 11.86 -20.05 4.02
C PHE A 264 11.70 -18.69 3.31
N PHE A 265 10.50 -18.11 3.35
CA PHE A 265 10.25 -16.81 2.73
C PHE A 265 10.93 -15.67 3.50
N HIS A 266 10.96 -15.74 4.83
CA HIS A 266 11.72 -14.78 5.65
C HIS A 266 13.20 -14.80 5.29
N ASP A 267 13.82 -15.98 5.16
CA ASP A 267 15.23 -16.10 4.79
C ASP A 267 15.53 -15.44 3.42
N LEU A 268 14.62 -15.55 2.44
CA LEU A 268 14.75 -14.87 1.14
C LEU A 268 14.59 -13.35 1.26
N VAL A 269 13.60 -12.90 2.02
CA VAL A 269 13.34 -11.47 2.25
C VAL A 269 14.51 -10.84 3.00
N ASP A 270 15.06 -11.50 4.02
CA ASP A 270 16.22 -11.05 4.78
C ASP A 270 17.48 -10.99 3.93
N ARG A 271 17.70 -12.01 3.09
CA ARG A 271 18.81 -11.99 2.12
C ARG A 271 18.68 -10.83 1.14
N LEU A 272 17.48 -10.52 0.65
CA LEU A 272 17.26 -9.36 -0.20
C LEU A 272 17.48 -8.05 0.56
N ASN A 273 16.91 -7.91 1.76
CA ASN A 273 17.09 -6.74 2.62
C ASN A 273 18.57 -6.47 2.92
N SER A 274 19.38 -7.51 3.17
CA SER A 274 20.83 -7.35 3.38
C SER A 274 21.58 -6.75 2.17
N GLN A 275 21.01 -6.85 0.96
CA GLN A 275 21.61 -6.32 -0.26
C GLN A 275 21.14 -4.90 -0.58
N ILE A 276 19.87 -4.57 -0.33
CA ILE A 276 19.25 -3.33 -0.81
C ILE A 276 18.66 -2.42 0.28
N HIS A 277 18.68 -2.82 1.55
CA HIS A 277 18.32 -1.92 2.65
C HIS A 277 19.20 -0.66 2.62
N GLY A 278 18.58 0.50 2.81
CA GLY A 278 19.29 1.78 2.76
C GLY A 278 19.57 2.29 1.35
N PHE A 279 19.11 1.59 0.30
CA PHE A 279 19.23 2.07 -1.08
C PHE A 279 18.55 3.43 -1.24
N LYS A 280 19.30 4.42 -1.74
CA LYS A 280 18.81 5.80 -1.91
C LYS A 280 18.39 6.03 -3.34
N ALA A 281 17.26 6.72 -3.52
CA ALA A 281 16.77 7.11 -4.83
C ALA A 281 16.26 8.56 -4.83
N VAL A 282 16.24 9.17 -6.01
CA VAL A 282 15.60 10.46 -6.24
C VAL A 282 14.42 10.24 -7.19
N VAL A 283 13.25 10.67 -6.76
CA VAL A 283 12.05 10.65 -7.59
C VAL A 283 11.76 12.07 -8.05
N SER A 284 11.82 12.28 -9.37
CA SER A 284 11.73 13.58 -10.02
C SER A 284 10.54 13.72 -10.97
N GLU A 285 9.74 12.67 -11.15
CA GLU A 285 8.62 12.65 -12.08
C GLU A 285 7.35 12.10 -11.44
N LEU A 286 6.22 12.73 -11.76
CA LEU A 286 4.89 12.21 -11.54
C LEU A 286 4.24 11.97 -12.90
N TRP A 287 3.65 10.79 -13.08
CA TRP A 287 2.97 10.39 -14.30
C TRP A 287 1.46 10.38 -14.08
N TYR A 288 0.75 10.96 -15.04
CA TYR A 288 -0.68 10.79 -15.21
C TYR A 288 -0.94 9.70 -16.26
N VAL A 289 -1.51 8.59 -15.83
CA VAL A 289 -1.60 7.35 -16.60
C VAL A 289 -3.07 7.00 -16.85
N GLU A 290 -3.41 6.80 -18.11
CA GLU A 290 -4.66 6.15 -18.52
C GLU A 290 -4.36 4.67 -18.78
N GLU A 291 -4.87 3.78 -17.94
CA GLU A 291 -4.75 2.33 -18.07
C GLU A 291 -5.96 1.79 -18.85
N TYR A 292 -5.73 1.31 -20.07
CA TYR A 292 -6.75 0.73 -20.94
C TYR A 292 -6.98 -0.76 -20.67
N ASP A 293 -6.06 -1.39 -19.94
CA ASP A 293 -6.23 -2.72 -19.38
C ASP A 293 -6.18 -2.61 -17.85
N VAL A 294 -6.96 -3.44 -17.15
CA VAL A 294 -7.00 -3.48 -15.68
C VAL A 294 -5.60 -3.78 -15.14
N LEU A 295 -5.08 -2.89 -14.28
CA LEU A 295 -3.72 -2.95 -13.73
C LEU A 295 -2.61 -2.92 -14.78
N ALA A 296 -2.78 -2.19 -15.89
CA ALA A 296 -1.79 -2.06 -16.96
C ALA A 296 -0.37 -1.74 -16.46
N LEU A 297 -0.22 -0.85 -15.47
CA LEU A 297 1.07 -0.52 -14.87
C LEU A 297 1.73 -1.73 -14.21
N ALA A 298 0.96 -2.63 -13.60
CA ALA A 298 1.47 -3.83 -12.92
C ALA A 298 1.66 -5.03 -13.87
N LEU A 299 0.88 -5.08 -14.96
CA LEU A 299 0.79 -6.26 -15.84
C LEU A 299 1.38 -6.06 -17.23
N ASN A 300 2.05 -4.93 -17.49
CA ASN A 300 2.50 -4.52 -18.83
C ASN A 300 1.33 -4.41 -19.84
N GLY A 301 0.20 -3.89 -19.37
CA GLY A 301 -0.98 -3.66 -20.21
C GLY A 301 -0.86 -2.40 -21.06
N ARG A 302 -1.88 -2.15 -21.88
CA ARG A 302 -1.99 -0.95 -22.70
C ARG A 302 -2.29 0.26 -21.84
N MET A 303 -1.54 1.33 -22.06
CA MET A 303 -1.72 2.59 -21.35
C MET A 303 -1.30 3.78 -22.21
N ASN A 304 -1.81 4.96 -21.84
CA ASN A 304 -1.27 6.25 -22.27
C ASN A 304 -0.68 6.97 -21.06
N THR A 305 0.40 7.73 -21.24
CA THR A 305 1.13 8.35 -20.13
C THR A 305 1.54 9.77 -20.46
N ARG A 306 1.12 10.71 -19.61
CA ARG A 306 1.63 12.08 -19.57
C ARG A 306 2.61 12.18 -18.41
N LYS A 307 3.82 12.68 -18.67
CA LYS A 307 4.93 12.70 -17.71
C LYS A 307 5.22 14.14 -17.32
N PHE A 308 5.20 14.42 -16.03
CA PHE A 308 5.44 15.75 -15.49
C PHE A 308 6.64 15.72 -14.55
N ARG A 309 7.54 16.70 -14.69
CA ARG A 309 8.72 16.83 -13.82
C ARG A 309 8.37 17.64 -12.59
N LEU A 310 8.74 17.13 -11.42
CA LEU A 310 8.64 17.82 -10.13
C LEU A 310 9.57 19.04 -10.17
N GLY A 311 9.06 20.21 -9.77
CA GLY A 311 9.69 21.49 -10.12
C GLY A 311 9.48 22.62 -9.13
N CYS A 312 9.36 22.35 -7.82
CA CYS A 312 9.28 23.42 -6.83
C CYS A 312 10.48 24.37 -6.95
N SER A 313 10.22 25.68 -6.90
CA SER A 313 11.28 26.67 -6.77
C SER A 313 11.96 26.47 -5.40
N LYS A 314 13.29 26.51 -5.37
CA LYS A 314 14.01 26.65 -4.09
C LYS A 314 13.65 28.04 -3.56
N GLU A 315 12.77 28.09 -2.56
CA GLU A 315 12.65 29.29 -1.71
C GLU A 315 13.96 29.53 -0.96
#